data_AF-B5CRT3-F1
#
_entry.id   AF-B5CRT3-F1
#
_cell.length_a   1.000
_cell.length_b   1.000
_cell.length_c   1.000
_cell.angle_alpha   90.00
_cell.angle_beta   90.00
_cell.angle_gamma   90.00
#
_symmetry.space_group_name_H-M   'P 1'
#
loop_
_entity.id
_entity.type
_entity.pdbx_description
1 polymer ?
#
loop_
_entity_poly.entity_id
_entity_poly.type
_entity_poly.pdbx_seq_one_letter_code
_entity_poly.pdbx_strand_id
1 'polypeptide(L)' 'MILKKMGRPKGDNNKKIGYTIRMDEATLRRLELYCKKMGMLKSQAIREAINALPLEENNK' A
#
# COMPACT_ATOMS: atom_id res chain seq x y z
N MET A 1 0.97 6.59 -42.18
CA MET A 1 0.38 6.77 -40.84
C MET A 1 1.11 5.85 -39.87
N ILE A 2 1.91 6.38 -38.95
CA ILE A 2 2.68 5.55 -38.01
C ILE A 2 1.79 5.22 -36.81
N LEU A 3 1.44 3.94 -36.68
CA LEU A 3 0.70 3.39 -35.54
C LEU A 3 1.62 3.45 -34.31
N LYS A 4 1.36 4.41 -33.40
CA LYS A 4 2.04 4.51 -32.10
C LYS A 4 1.90 3.19 -31.37
N LYS A 5 3.02 2.54 -31.02
CA LYS A 5 3.03 1.33 -30.18
C LYS A 5 2.32 1.67 -28.86
N MET A 6 1.18 1.03 -28.62
CA MET A 6 0.40 1.15 -27.38
C MET A 6 1.20 0.49 -26.25
N GLY A 7 2.09 1.25 -25.60
CA GLY A 7 2.75 0.82 -24.38
C GLY A 7 1.75 0.77 -23.20
N ARG A 8 2.14 0.12 -22.09
CA ARG A 8 1.36 0.13 -20.85
C ARG A 8 1.05 1.58 -20.47
N PRO A 9 -0.22 1.96 -20.26
CA PRO A 9 -0.59 3.33 -19.91
C PRO A 9 0.22 3.76 -18.69
N LYS A 10 0.92 4.90 -18.80
CA LYS A 10 1.68 5.47 -17.71
C LYS A 10 0.67 5.88 -16.63
N GLY A 11 0.56 5.05 -15.59
CA GLY A 11 -0.20 5.42 -14.39
C GLY A 11 0.53 6.53 -13.67
N ASP A 12 -0.02 7.75 -13.73
CA ASP A 12 0.61 8.96 -13.20
C ASP A 12 0.75 8.97 -11.66
N ASN A 13 -0.04 8.15 -10.96
CA ASN A 13 -0.12 8.14 -9.48
C ASN A 13 0.44 6.88 -8.81
N ASN A 14 1.30 6.12 -9.49
CA ASN A 14 1.95 4.99 -8.86
C ASN A 14 3.03 5.46 -7.88
N LYS A 15 2.88 5.12 -6.59
CA LYS A 15 3.96 5.30 -5.61
C LYS A 15 5.17 4.49 -6.08
N LYS A 16 6.30 5.19 -6.27
CA LYS A 16 7.52 4.62 -6.86
C LYS A 16 8.21 3.59 -5.97
N ILE A 17 7.94 3.62 -4.66
CA ILE A 17 8.56 2.75 -3.67
C ILE A 17 7.63 1.58 -3.37
N GLY A 18 8.06 0.38 -3.70
CA GLY A 18 7.43 -0.87 -3.30
C GLY A 18 8.21 -1.52 -2.16
N TYR A 19 7.50 -2.19 -1.26
CA TYR A 19 8.10 -3.02 -0.21
C TYR A 19 7.28 -4.30 -0.05
N THR A 20 7.95 -5.42 0.21
CA THR A 20 7.32 -6.72 0.42
C THR A 20 7.28 -7.03 1.91
N ILE A 21 6.08 -7.21 2.46
CA ILE A 21 5.89 -7.55 3.88
C ILE A 21 5.47 -9.02 3.98
N ARG A 22 6.17 -9.79 4.81
CA ARG A 22 5.72 -11.12 5.21
C ARG A 22 4.88 -11.00 6.48
N MET A 23 3.76 -11.70 6.52
CA MET A 23 2.80 -11.66 7.62
C MET A 23 2.40 -13.09 7.98
N ASP A 24 2.09 -13.34 9.25
CA ASP A 24 1.44 -14.57 9.66
C ASP A 24 -0.04 -14.58 9.22
N GLU A 25 -0.65 -15.77 9.26
CA GLU A 25 -2.03 -15.97 8.81
C GLU A 25 -3.04 -15.14 9.61
N ALA A 26 -2.86 -15.01 10.92
CA ALA A 26 -3.79 -14.28 11.78
C ALA A 26 -3.75 -12.78 11.47
N THR A 27 -2.57 -12.21 11.29
CA THR A 27 -2.40 -10.79 10.94
C THR A 27 -2.93 -10.50 9.52
N LEU A 28 -2.69 -11.39 8.55
CA LEU A 28 -3.26 -11.26 7.21
C LEU A 28 -4.79 -11.28 7.24
N ARG A 29 -5.39 -12.24 7.97
CA ARG A 29 -6.84 -12.35 8.13
C ARG A 29 -7.44 -11.11 8.79
N ARG A 30 -6.77 -10.54 9.80
CA ARG A 30 -7.19 -9.30 10.44
C ARG A 30 -7.19 -8.12 9.46
N LEU A 31 -6.12 -7.99 8.66
CA LEU A 31 -6.01 -6.95 7.63
C LEU A 31 -7.13 -7.08 6.59
N GLU A 32 -7.41 -8.29 6.12
CA GLU A 32 -8.48 -8.54 5.13
C GLU A 32 -9.87 -8.18 5.66
N LEU A 33 -10.17 -8.58 6.90
CA LEU A 33 -11.45 -8.26 7.53
C LEU A 33 -11.60 -6.75 7.72
N TYR A 34 -10.53 -6.08 8.15
CA TYR A 34 -10.51 -4.62 8.30
C TYR A 34 -10.74 -3.92 6.95
N CYS A 35 -10.01 -4.32 5.92
CA CYS A 35 -10.18 -3.77 4.56
C CYS A 35 -11.59 -3.97 4.02
N LYS A 36 -12.19 -5.15 4.25
CA LYS A 36 -13.57 -5.46 3.82
C LYS A 36 -14.60 -4.60 4.54
N LYS A 37 -14.43 -4.36 5.85
CA LYS A 37 -15.34 -3.53 6.65
C LYS A 37 -15.25 -2.05 6.28
N MET A 38 -14.04 -1.55 6.00
CA MET A 38 -13.79 -0.13 5.73
C MET A 38 -13.86 0.21 4.23
N GLY A 39 -14.01 -0.77 3.34
CA GLY A 39 -14.04 -0.55 1.89
C GLY A 39 -12.72 -0.03 1.30
N MET A 40 -11.59 -0.35 1.94
CA MET A 40 -10.28 0.22 1.61
C MET A 40 -9.29 -0.82 1.07
N LEU A 41 -8.27 -0.34 0.35
CA LEU A 41 -7.19 -1.21 -0.15
C LEU A 41 -6.23 -1.60 0.97
N LYS A 42 -5.71 -2.84 0.93
CA LYS A 42 -4.67 -3.33 1.85
C LYS A 42 -3.50 -2.37 1.99
N SER A 43 -3.01 -1.84 0.86
CA SER A 43 -1.90 -0.89 0.82
C SER A 43 -2.24 0.45 1.49
N GLN A 44 -3.51 0.87 1.48
CA GLN A 44 -3.95 2.06 2.19
C GLN A 44 -4.02 1.79 3.69
N ALA A 45 -4.61 0.67 4.11
CA ALA A 45 -4.72 0.30 5.52
C ALA A 45 -3.34 0.16 6.18
N ILE A 46 -2.38 -0.47 5.50
CA ILE A 46 -1.00 -0.59 5.98
C ILE A 46 -0.36 0.80 6.12
N ARG A 47 -0.57 1.71 5.16
CA ARG A 47 -0.02 3.07 5.24
C ARG A 47 -0.58 3.87 6.41
N GLU A 48 -1.89 3.82 6.62
CA GLU A 48 -2.53 4.49 7.75
C GLU A 48 -2.04 3.92 9.09
N ALA A 49 -1.90 2.59 9.19
CA ALA A 49 -1.35 1.94 10.38
C ALA A 49 0.09 2.38 10.66
N ILE A 50 0.95 2.47 9.63
CA ILE A 50 2.33 2.95 9.77
C ILE A 50 2.36 4.40 10.23
N ASN A 51 1.53 5.27 9.64
CA ASN A 51 1.46 6.69 10.02
C ASN A 51 0.90 6.92 11.44
N ALA A 52 0.17 5.94 11.99
CA ALA A 52 -0.36 5.98 13.35
C ALA A 52 0.64 5.44 14.39
N LEU A 53 1.77 4.86 13.98
CA LEU A 53 2.82 4.44 14.92
C LEU A 53 3.43 5.68 15.58
N PRO A 54 3.62 5.69 16.92
CA PRO A 54 4.32 6.78 17.57
C PRO A 54 5.75 6.83 17.05
N LEU A 55 6.12 7.97 16.47
CA LEU A 55 7.51 8.27 16.15
C LEU A 55 8.08 8.93 17.40
N GLU A 56 8.79 8.14 18.22
CA GLU A 56 9.70 8.71 19.20
C GLU A 56 10.81 9.42 18.42
N GLU A 57 10.67 10.72 18.17
CA GLU A 57 11.78 11.55 17.71
C GLU A 57 12.84 11.60 18.81
N ASN A 58 13.66 10.55 18.91
CA ASN A 58 14.96 10.66 19.53
C ASN A 58 15.87 11.42 18.55
N ASN A 59 15.64 12.73 18.42
CA ASN A 59 16.66 13.65 17.95
C ASN A 59 17.71 13.70 19.07
N LYS A 60 18.74 12.86 18.93
CA LYS A 60 19.95 12.89 19.75
C LYS A 60 21.05 13.61 18.99
#